data_AF-A0A2V8MLT8-F1
#
_entry.id   AF-A0A2V8MLT8-F1
#
_cell.length_a   1.000
_cell.length_b   1.000
_cell.length_c   1.000
_cell.angle_alpha   90.00
_cell.angle_beta   90.00
_cell.angle_gamma   90.00
#
_symmetry.space_group_name_H-M   'P 1'
#
loop_
_entity.id
_entity.type
_entity.pdbx_description
1 polymer ?
#
loop_
_entity_poly.entity_id
_entity_poly.type
_entity_poly.pdbx_seq_one_letter_code
_entity_poly.pdbx_strand_id
1 'polypeptide(L)'
;MANALAISQGARSLVLVGDPQQLEAPLQGSHPEGTEVSALHHFLGDHKTMPPDLGLFLEKTRRLSPTICAFTSEQFYEDRLTPVPGLEHQIIKGHSGINGSG
;
A
#
# COMPACT_ATOMS: atom_id res chain seq x y z
N MET A 1 -2.95 -14.55 10.00
CA MET A 1 -2.02 -15.49 9.31
C MET A 1 -2.61 -16.87 8.98
N ALA A 2 -3.57 -17.41 9.76
CA ALA A 2 -4.13 -18.77 9.55
C ALA A 2 -4.70 -19.04 8.15
N ASN A 3 -5.34 -18.05 7.50
CA ASN A 3 -5.93 -18.22 6.17
C ASN A 3 -4.89 -18.50 5.07
N ALA A 4 -3.73 -17.82 5.12
CA ALA A 4 -2.67 -18.02 4.13
C ALA A 4 -2.06 -19.43 4.24
N LEU A 5 -1.88 -19.92 5.47
CA LEU A 5 -1.41 -21.28 5.75
C LEU A 5 -2.42 -22.36 5.35
N ALA A 6 -3.72 -22.10 5.52
CA ALA A 6 -4.76 -23.04 5.09
C ALA A 6 -4.83 -23.14 3.55
N ILE A 7 -4.71 -22.02 2.84
CA ILE A 7 -4.77 -21.97 1.37
C ILE A 7 -3.50 -22.52 0.71
N SER A 8 -2.33 -22.34 1.34
CA SER A 8 -1.06 -22.80 0.77
C SER A 8 -0.99 -24.32 0.57
N GLN A 9 -1.74 -25.10 1.35
CA GLN A 9 -1.80 -26.56 1.19
C GLN A 9 -2.63 -27.01 -0.03
N GLY A 10 -3.53 -26.16 -0.53
CA GLY A 10 -4.41 -26.47 -1.67
C GLY A 10 -3.95 -25.92 -3.02
N ALA A 11 -2.87 -25.12 -3.04
CA ALA A 11 -2.43 -24.41 -4.23
C ALA A 11 -0.94 -24.68 -4.54
N ARG A 12 -0.61 -24.85 -5.83
CA ARG A 12 0.77 -25.05 -6.28
C ARG A 12 1.60 -23.76 -6.21
N SER A 13 0.97 -22.60 -6.16
CA SER A 13 1.60 -21.28 -6.07
C SER A 13 0.64 -20.29 -5.41
N LEU A 14 1.19 -19.38 -4.60
CA LEU A 14 0.43 -18.36 -3.87
C LEU A 14 1.05 -16.99 -4.15
N VAL A 15 0.21 -16.00 -4.50
CA VAL A 15 0.62 -14.61 -4.69
C VAL A 15 -0.11 -13.76 -3.66
N LEU A 16 0.65 -13.07 -2.81
CA LEU A 16 0.12 -12.14 -1.82
C LEU A 16 0.17 -10.73 -2.39
N VAL A 17 -0.98 -10.06 -2.47
CA VAL A 17 -1.10 -8.69 -2.97
C VAL A 17 -1.80 -7.84 -1.91
N GLY A 18 -1.25 -6.69 -1.60
CA GLY A 18 -1.79 -5.76 -0.63
C GLY A 18 -0.83 -4.62 -0.33
N ASP A 19 -1.24 -3.75 0.57
CA ASP A 19 -0.45 -2.60 1.03
C ASP A 19 -0.58 -2.47 2.55
N PRO A 20 0.44 -2.89 3.32
CA PRO A 20 0.41 -2.79 4.77
C PRO A 20 0.39 -1.34 5.30
N GLN A 21 0.70 -0.34 4.47
CA GLN A 21 0.61 1.07 4.85
C GLN A 21 -0.83 1.61 4.77
N GLN A 22 -1.77 0.83 4.22
CA GLN A 22 -3.19 1.16 4.20
C GLN A 22 -3.91 0.61 5.44
N LEU A 23 -5.18 1.00 5.58
CA LEU A 23 -6.01 0.57 6.70
C LEU A 23 -5.97 -0.96 6.87
N GLU A 24 -5.73 -1.37 8.11
CA GLU A 24 -5.89 -2.77 8.51
C GLU A 24 -7.35 -3.19 8.27
N ALA A 25 -7.55 -4.43 7.84
CA ALA A 25 -8.88 -4.98 7.67
C ALA A 25 -9.64 -4.89 9.01
N PRO A 26 -10.89 -4.40 9.04
CA PRO A 26 -11.61 -4.26 10.30
C PRO A 26 -11.81 -5.63 10.96
N LEU A 27 -11.21 -5.82 12.13
CA LEU A 27 -11.32 -7.03 12.93
C LEU A 27 -12.54 -6.92 13.85
N GLN A 28 -13.60 -7.68 13.56
CA GLN A 28 -14.64 -7.97 14.56
C GLN A 28 -14.11 -9.08 15.50
N GLY A 29 -13.45 -8.68 16.58
CA GLY A 29 -13.13 -9.58 17.69
C GLY A 29 -11.80 -9.23 18.34
N SER A 30 -11.83 -8.93 19.64
CA SER A 30 -10.64 -8.74 20.46
C SER A 30 -9.90 -10.08 20.61
N HIS A 31 -8.81 -10.27 19.88
CA HIS A 31 -7.95 -11.44 20.05
C HIS A 31 -6.55 -11.02 20.53
N PRO A 32 -5.83 -11.93 21.22
CA PRO A 32 -4.63 -11.59 21.99
C PRO A 32 -3.49 -11.02 21.14
N GLU A 33 -2.58 -10.29 21.80
CA GLU A 33 -1.43 -9.60 21.18
C GLU A 33 -0.67 -10.51 20.20
N GLY A 34 -0.46 -10.02 18.98
CA GLY A 34 0.32 -10.70 17.93
C GLY A 34 -0.48 -11.40 16.84
N THR A 35 -1.81 -11.54 16.98
CA THR A 35 -2.67 -12.16 15.94
C THR A 35 -3.25 -11.18 14.91
N GLU A 36 -3.06 -9.88 15.12
CA GLU A 36 -3.68 -8.80 14.34
C GLU A 36 -2.97 -8.54 12.99
N VAL A 37 -1.77 -9.08 12.77
CA VAL A 37 -0.97 -8.77 11.57
C VAL A 37 -1.31 -9.65 10.36
N SER A 38 -1.46 -9.01 9.20
CA SER A 38 -1.65 -9.71 7.93
C SER A 38 -0.43 -10.55 7.57
N ALA A 39 -0.63 -11.62 6.77
CA ALA A 39 0.50 -12.46 6.32
C ALA A 39 1.54 -11.63 5.55
N LEU A 40 1.10 -10.65 4.75
CA LEU A 40 1.98 -9.74 4.02
C LEU A 40 2.76 -8.82 4.97
N HIS A 41 2.11 -8.29 6.01
CA HIS A 41 2.78 -7.46 7.02
C HIS A 41 3.87 -8.25 7.75
N HIS A 42 3.62 -9.52 8.08
CA HIS A 42 4.64 -10.39 8.67
C HIS A 42 5.85 -10.63 7.73
N PHE A 43 5.62 -10.73 6.41
CA PHE A 43 6.71 -10.86 5.44
C PHE A 43 7.49 -9.56 5.23
N LEU A 44 6.85 -8.39 5.32
CA LEU A 44 7.56 -7.10 5.25
C LEU A 44 8.37 -6.82 6.53
N GLY A 45 7.92 -7.32 7.68
CA GLY A 45 8.57 -7.03 8.96
C GLY A 45 8.63 -5.52 9.23
N ASP A 46 9.83 -5.00 9.49
CA ASP A 46 10.05 -3.57 9.75
C ASP A 46 10.19 -2.71 8.49
N HIS A 47 10.18 -3.31 7.29
CA HIS A 47 10.33 -2.58 6.03
C HIS A 47 9.04 -1.86 5.65
N LYS A 48 9.14 -0.58 5.26
CA LYS A 48 7.97 0.18 4.78
C LYS A 48 7.54 -0.22 3.39
N THR A 49 8.47 -0.67 2.56
CA THR A 49 8.25 -1.13 1.20
C THR A 49 8.82 -2.53 0.98
N MET A 50 8.35 -3.24 -0.05
CA MET A 50 8.84 -4.60 -0.34
C MET A 50 10.34 -4.57 -0.69
N PRO A 51 11.19 -5.32 0.05
CA PRO A 51 12.59 -5.48 -0.30
C PRO A 51 12.77 -6.22 -1.64
N PRO A 52 13.80 -5.88 -2.43
CA PRO A 52 14.02 -6.47 -3.77
C PRO A 52 14.20 -8.00 -3.76
N ASP A 53 14.68 -8.56 -2.66
CA ASP A 53 14.93 -9.97 -2.42
C ASP A 53 13.69 -10.72 -1.90
N LEU A 54 12.67 -10.01 -1.40
CA LEU A 54 11.45 -10.59 -0.84
C LEU A 54 10.24 -10.50 -1.76
N GLY A 55 10.25 -9.61 -2.76
CA GLY A 55 9.14 -9.53 -3.71
C GLY A 55 9.18 -8.32 -4.63
N LEU A 56 8.01 -8.03 -5.21
CA LEU A 56 7.82 -6.92 -6.14
C LEU A 56 7.19 -5.72 -5.44
N PHE A 57 7.75 -4.53 -5.68
CA PHE A 57 7.17 -3.25 -5.31
C PHE A 57 6.63 -2.54 -6.56
N LEU A 58 5.38 -2.09 -6.52
CA LEU A 58 4.76 -1.35 -7.63
C LEU A 58 5.01 0.15 -7.47
N GLU A 59 6.14 0.62 -8.00
CA GLU A 59 6.62 1.99 -7.86
C GLU A 59 5.84 3.06 -8.66
N LYS A 60 4.89 2.67 -9.53
CA LYS A 60 4.13 3.60 -10.37
C LYS A 60 2.67 3.70 -9.91
N THR A 61 2.26 4.89 -9.46
CA THR A 61 0.86 5.20 -9.21
C THR A 61 0.20 5.82 -10.43
N ARG A 62 -1.03 5.37 -10.70
CA ARG A 62 -1.89 5.89 -11.78
C ARG A 62 -2.97 6.85 -11.27
N ARG A 63 -3.02 7.07 -9.94
CA ARG A 63 -4.08 7.85 -9.28
C ARG A 63 -3.58 9.17 -8.71
N LEU A 64 -2.38 9.22 -8.11
CA LEU A 64 -1.96 10.41 -7.38
C LEU A 64 -1.39 11.47 -8.33
N SER A 65 -1.83 12.72 -8.19
CA SER A 65 -1.14 13.87 -8.80
C SER A 65 0.28 14.02 -8.23
N PRO A 66 1.24 14.63 -8.96
CA PRO A 66 2.63 14.67 -8.54
C PRO A 66 2.88 15.26 -7.16
N THR A 67 2.20 16.35 -6.80
CA THR A 67 2.33 17.00 -5.50
C THR A 67 1.88 16.08 -4.35
N ILE A 68 0.74 15.41 -4.51
CA ILE A 68 0.23 14.47 -3.50
C ILE A 68 1.14 13.25 -3.42
N CYS A 69 1.56 12.73 -4.58
CA CYS A 69 2.44 11.56 -4.66
C CYS A 69 3.77 11.80 -3.97
N ALA A 70 4.38 12.98 -4.13
CA ALA A 70 5.66 13.32 -3.49
C ALA A 70 5.56 13.19 -1.97
N PHE A 71 4.57 13.85 -1.36
CA PHE A 71 4.35 13.78 0.08
C PHE A 71 4.05 12.35 0.54
N THR A 72 3.14 11.63 -0.14
CA THR A 72 2.80 10.26 0.22
C THR A 72 4.00 9.31 0.10
N SER A 73 4.82 9.48 -0.93
CA SER A 73 6.00 8.65 -1.17
C SER A 73 7.05 8.81 -0.09
N GLU A 74 7.33 10.05 0.32
CA GLU A 74 8.28 10.36 1.40
C GLU A 74 7.85 9.71 2.72
N GLN A 75 6.58 9.88 3.11
CA GLN A 75 6.11 9.44 4.42
C GLN A 75 5.99 7.91 4.53
N PHE A 76 5.49 7.26 3.47
CA PHE A 76 5.04 5.86 3.54
C PHE A 76 5.81 4.90 2.64
N TYR A 77 6.49 5.38 1.58
CA TYR A 77 7.09 4.51 0.56
C TYR A 77 8.57 4.78 0.29
N GLU A 78 9.29 5.39 1.23
CA GLU A 78 10.76 5.57 1.16
C GLU A 78 11.22 6.25 -0.15
N ASP A 79 10.44 7.22 -0.64
CA ASP A 79 10.69 7.92 -1.91
C ASP A 79 10.65 7.03 -3.18
N ARG A 80 10.14 5.80 -3.07
CA ARG A 80 10.07 4.84 -4.17
C ARG A 80 8.80 4.94 -5.02
N LEU A 81 7.77 5.70 -4.60
CA LEU A 81 6.50 5.81 -5.32
C LEU A 81 6.48 7.06 -6.21
N THR A 82 6.17 6.87 -7.49
CA THR A 82 6.14 7.95 -8.49
C THR A 82 4.87 7.93 -9.33
N PRO A 83 4.31 9.11 -9.71
CA PRO A 83 3.15 9.18 -10.57
C PRO A 83 3.55 8.84 -12.02
N VAL A 84 2.61 8.28 -12.78
CA VAL A 84 2.79 8.21 -14.24
C VAL A 84 2.62 9.61 -14.87
N PRO A 85 3.22 9.87 -16.05
CA PRO A 85 3.02 11.13 -16.76
C PRO A 85 1.53 11.40 -17.05
N GLY A 86 1.13 12.67 -17.06
CA GLY A 86 -0.23 13.12 -17.35
C GLY A 86 -1.11 13.33 -16.11
N LEU A 87 -0.67 12.87 -14.93
CA LEU A 87 -1.39 13.06 -13.67
C LEU A 87 -1.23 14.47 -13.08
N GLU A 88 -0.34 15.30 -13.63
CA GLU A 88 -0.26 16.74 -13.35
C GLU A 88 -1.56 17.49 -13.70
N HIS A 89 -2.42 16.91 -14.53
CA HIS A 89 -3.72 17.43 -14.89
C HIS A 89 -4.83 17.06 -13.90
N GLN A 90 -4.54 16.22 -12.89
CA GLN A 90 -5.45 15.93 -11.80
C GLN A 90 -5.45 17.10 -10.81
N ILE A 91 -6.38 18.01 -11.08
CA ILE A 91 -6.57 19.25 -10.35
C ILE A 91 -8.04 19.42 -9.98
N ILE A 92 -8.28 19.80 -8.72
CA ILE A 92 -9.59 20.19 -8.23
C ILE A 92 -9.77 21.67 -8.58
N LYS A 93 -10.76 21.96 -9.43
CA LYS A 93 -11.20 23.32 -9.77
C LYS A 93 -12.55 23.57 -9.12
N GLY A 94 -12.58 24.31 -8.01
CA GLY A 94 -13.78 24.72 -7.30
C GLY A 94 -14.11 26.21 -7.48
N HIS A 95 -15.29 26.62 -7.01
CA HIS A 95 -15.66 28.04 -6.97
C HIS A 95 -14.94 28.73 -5.80
N SER A 96 -14.35 29.91 -6.08
CA SER A 96 -13.71 30.83 -5.12
C SER A 96 -12.94 30.16 -3.96
N GLY A 97 -11.66 29.85 -4.18
CA GLY A 97 -10.71 29.49 -3.11
C GLY A 97 -10.33 28.02 -3.00
N ILE A 98 -11.07 27.11 -3.63
CA ILE A 98 -10.73 25.69 -3.69
C ILE A 98 -10.07 25.40 -5.05
N ASN A 99 -8.76 25.57 -5.13
CA ASN A 99 -7.94 25.19 -6.29
C ASN A 99 -6.71 24.44 -5.81
N GLY A 100 -6.43 23.26 -6.36
CA GLY A 100 -5.28 22.48 -5.95
C GLY A 100 -5.14 21.13 -6.65
N SER A 101 -4.12 20.38 -6.27
CA SER A 101 -3.90 19.01 -6.71
C SER A 101 -4.98 18.07 -6.15
N GLY A 102 -5.50 17.15 -6.96
CA GLY A 102 -6.44 16.12 -6.49
C GLY A 102 -6.94 15.22 -7.59
#